data_AF-A6TB61-F1
#
_entry.id   AF-A6TB61-F1
#
_cell.length_a   1.000
_cell.length_b   1.000
_cell.length_c   1.000
_cell.angle_alpha   90.00
_cell.angle_beta   90.00
_cell.angle_gamma   90.00
#
_symmetry.space_group_name_H-M   'P 1'
#
loop_
_entity.id
_entity.type
_entity.pdbx_description
1 polymer ?
#
loop_
_entity_poly.entity_id
_entity_poly.type
_entity_poly.pdbx_seq_one_letter_code
_entity_poly.pdbx_strand_id
1 'polypeptide(L)'
;MHQQNFDEKAFIRILARLTDAGVDSLGILGSTGSYAYLSREQRRRVVQVAKAHAGSIPMMVGVGAIATNEVLRLVEDAQEAGADALLLPMMSYQPLSAEEIFAFYEEVCRHVSVPVCLYDNPRTTHVMLADELQGRIAPCRPLPRLKFPACPRHRRANV
;
A
#
# COMPACT_ATOMS: atom_id res chain seq x y z
N MET A 1 -4.06 -22.12 5.24
CA MET A 1 -3.07 -21.19 5.83
C MET A 1 -3.44 -20.98 7.28
N HIS A 2 -2.60 -21.39 8.23
CA HIS A 2 -2.80 -21.06 9.64
C HIS A 2 -2.23 -19.67 9.89
N GLN A 3 -3.01 -18.77 10.50
CA GLN A 3 -2.49 -17.48 10.97
C GLN A 3 -1.54 -17.75 12.13
N GLN A 4 -0.24 -17.80 11.83
CA GLN A 4 0.79 -17.76 12.85
C GLN A 4 0.90 -16.32 13.38
N ASN A 5 1.23 -16.19 14.66
CA ASN A 5 1.46 -14.89 15.24
C ASN A 5 2.69 -14.22 14.63
N PHE A 6 2.60 -12.90 14.47
CA PHE A 6 3.69 -12.05 14.03
C PHE A 6 4.88 -12.14 15.02
N ASP A 7 6.06 -12.53 14.54
CA ASP A 7 7.30 -12.51 15.35
C ASP A 7 7.87 -11.09 15.41
N GLU A 8 7.42 -10.36 16.43
CA GLU A 8 7.83 -8.99 16.69
C GLU A 8 9.34 -8.85 16.94
N LYS A 9 9.97 -9.82 17.62
CA LYS A 9 11.40 -9.77 17.92
C LYS A 9 12.22 -9.89 16.65
N ALA A 10 11.83 -10.78 15.74
CA ALA A 10 12.49 -10.91 14.44
C ALA A 10 12.31 -9.64 13.60
N PHE A 11 11.11 -9.06 13.59
CA PHE A 11 10.84 -7.82 12.88
C PHE A 11 11.67 -6.64 13.38
N ILE A 12 11.77 -6.45 14.71
CA ILE A 12 12.60 -5.40 15.31
C ILE A 12 14.08 -5.54 14.90
N ARG A 13 14.61 -6.77 14.84
CA ARG A 13 15.99 -7.00 14.38
C ARG A 13 16.20 -6.59 12.92
N ILE A 14 15.20 -6.78 12.07
CA ILE A 14 15.26 -6.33 10.66
C ILE A 14 15.22 -4.81 10.60
N LEU A 15 14.31 -4.17 11.35
CA LEU A 15 14.19 -2.72 11.41
C LEU A 15 15.49 -2.08 11.90
N ALA A 16 16.08 -2.57 12.99
CA ALA A 16 17.33 -2.06 13.52
C ALA A 16 18.44 -2.07 12.46
N ARG A 17 18.59 -3.17 11.70
CA ARG A 17 19.58 -3.26 10.61
C ARG A 17 19.33 -2.24 9.49
N LEU A 18 18.07 -1.99 9.14
CA LEU A 18 17.72 -1.01 8.11
C LEU A 18 17.94 0.42 8.59
N THR A 19 17.58 0.71 9.84
CA THR A 19 17.80 2.01 10.47
C THR A 19 19.30 2.31 10.62
N ASP A 20 20.08 1.34 11.09
CA ASP A 20 21.55 1.46 11.21
C ASP A 20 22.22 1.68 9.84
N ALA A 21 21.67 1.08 8.78
CA ALA A 21 22.15 1.27 7.42
C ALA A 21 21.77 2.64 6.81
N GLY A 22 20.90 3.41 7.46
CA GLY A 22 20.50 4.74 6.99
C GLY A 22 19.72 4.73 5.68
N VAL A 23 18.82 3.75 5.49
CA VAL A 23 18.01 3.66 4.27
C VAL A 23 17.13 4.91 4.06
N ASP A 24 16.86 5.26 2.80
CA ASP A 24 16.07 6.47 2.47
C ASP A 24 14.60 6.39 2.92
N SER A 25 14.04 5.17 3.01
CA SER A 25 12.68 4.93 3.47
C SER A 25 12.42 3.48 3.88
N LEU A 26 11.39 3.28 4.68
CA LEU A 26 10.89 1.96 5.08
C LEU A 26 9.57 1.65 4.38
N GLY A 27 9.55 0.58 3.60
CA GLY A 27 8.33 0.01 3.02
C GLY A 27 7.71 -1.03 3.93
N ILE A 28 6.63 -0.68 4.62
CA ILE A 28 5.96 -1.54 5.61
C ILE A 28 4.68 -2.11 5.02
N LEU A 29 4.41 -3.40 5.26
CA LEU A 29 3.22 -4.09 4.74
C LEU A 29 3.07 -4.02 3.20
N GLY A 30 4.19 -4.05 2.47
CA GLY A 30 4.17 -4.33 1.03
C GLY A 30 3.89 -5.81 0.73
N SER A 31 3.89 -6.21 -0.55
CA SER A 31 3.72 -7.62 -0.95
C SER A 31 4.73 -8.56 -0.25
N THR A 32 5.99 -8.15 -0.17
CA THR A 32 7.05 -8.88 0.57
C THR A 32 6.79 -8.94 2.08
N GLY A 33 6.05 -7.98 2.62
CA GLY A 33 5.60 -7.96 4.00
C GLY A 33 4.33 -8.78 4.24
N SER A 34 3.84 -9.52 3.23
CA SER A 34 2.71 -10.46 3.35
C SER A 34 1.41 -9.84 3.86
N TYR A 35 1.16 -8.55 3.58
CA TYR A 35 0.02 -7.81 4.14
C TYR A 35 -1.34 -8.49 3.91
N ALA A 36 -1.49 -9.17 2.76
CA ALA A 36 -2.73 -9.84 2.38
C ALA A 36 -3.09 -11.06 3.26
N TYR A 37 -2.15 -11.52 4.09
CA TYR A 37 -2.31 -12.69 4.97
C TYR A 37 -2.39 -12.33 6.45
N LEU A 38 -2.38 -11.03 6.78
CA LEU A 38 -2.41 -10.54 8.15
C LEU A 38 -3.77 -9.95 8.49
N SER A 39 -4.24 -10.19 9.72
CA SER A 39 -5.44 -9.53 10.24
C SER A 39 -5.22 -8.02 10.38
N ARG A 40 -6.31 -7.25 10.52
CA ARG A 40 -6.22 -5.81 10.79
C ARG A 40 -5.40 -5.53 12.06
N GLU A 41 -5.62 -6.30 13.12
CA GLU A 41 -4.93 -6.16 14.40
C GLU A 41 -3.43 -6.42 14.25
N GLN A 42 -3.05 -7.46 13.52
CA GLN A 42 -1.66 -7.77 13.22
C GLN A 42 -1.01 -6.65 12.41
N ARG A 43 -1.70 -6.15 11.37
CA ARG A 43 -1.22 -5.03 10.55
C ARG A 43 -1.02 -3.77 11.38
N ARG A 44 -1.99 -3.39 12.20
CA ARG A 44 -1.87 -2.25 13.12
C ARG A 44 -0.67 -2.41 14.04
N ARG A 45 -0.47 -3.60 14.63
CA ARG A 45 0.68 -3.87 15.50
C ARG A 45 2.02 -3.71 14.74
N VAL A 46 2.10 -4.25 13.53
CA VAL A 46 3.30 -4.14 12.67
C VAL A 46 3.65 -2.66 12.42
N VAL A 47 2.66 -1.83 12.05
CA VAL A 47 2.90 -0.41 11.76
C VAL A 47 3.34 0.36 13.01
N GLN A 48 2.70 0.11 14.15
CA GLN A 48 3.09 0.73 15.43
C GLN A 48 4.53 0.37 15.84
N VAL A 49 4.89 -0.92 15.74
CA VAL A 49 6.26 -1.37 16.02
C VAL A 49 7.26 -0.76 15.05
N ALA A 50 6.89 -0.69 13.75
CA ALA A 50 7.73 -0.07 12.74
C ALA A 50 7.99 1.40 13.05
N LYS A 51 6.94 2.19 13.33
CA LYS A 51 7.11 3.62 13.64
C LYS A 51 7.99 3.84 14.86
N ALA A 52 7.81 3.04 15.92
CA ALA A 52 8.60 3.15 17.15
C ALA A 52 10.11 2.93 16.94
N HIS A 53 10.51 2.23 15.86
CA HIS A 53 11.92 1.93 15.54
C HIS A 53 12.42 2.60 14.25
N ALA A 54 11.58 3.39 13.57
CA ALA A 54 11.95 4.05 12.32
C ALA A 54 12.87 5.27 12.53
N GLY A 55 12.88 5.85 13.74
CA GLY A 55 13.56 7.13 13.98
C GLY A 55 13.00 8.23 13.10
N SER A 56 13.86 8.91 12.34
CA SER A 56 13.49 9.93 11.35
C SER A 56 13.30 9.39 9.92
N ILE A 57 13.48 8.08 9.70
CA ILE A 57 13.37 7.49 8.36
C ILE A 57 11.89 7.47 7.94
N PRO A 58 11.52 8.04 6.77
CA PRO A 58 10.14 8.04 6.30
C PRO A 58 9.58 6.64 6.08
N MET A 59 8.31 6.45 6.47
CA MET A 59 7.60 5.17 6.36
C MET A 59 6.46 5.24 5.35
N MET A 60 6.47 4.30 4.39
CA MET A 60 5.36 4.06 3.47
C MET A 60 4.64 2.76 3.82
N VAL A 61 3.33 2.82 4.10
CA VAL A 61 2.55 1.68 4.61
C VAL A 61 1.55 1.15 3.60
N GLY A 62 1.58 -0.17 3.34
CA GLY A 62 0.59 -0.85 2.52
C GLY A 62 -0.78 -0.96 3.19
N VAL A 63 -1.82 -0.47 2.51
CA VAL A 63 -3.21 -0.37 3.04
C VAL A 63 -4.26 -1.06 2.17
N GLY A 64 -3.85 -1.95 1.25
CA GLY A 64 -4.82 -2.66 0.42
C GLY A 64 -5.60 -3.74 1.18
N ALA A 65 -6.84 -3.94 0.73
CA ALA A 65 -7.79 -4.98 1.14
C ALA A 65 -8.82 -5.16 0.00
N ILE A 66 -9.69 -6.17 0.11
CA ILE A 66 -10.72 -6.44 -0.92
C ILE A 66 -11.87 -5.43 -0.83
N ALA A 67 -12.28 -5.07 0.38
CA ALA A 67 -13.41 -4.17 0.58
C ALA A 67 -12.95 -2.74 0.89
N THR A 68 -13.60 -1.73 0.29
CA THR A 68 -13.26 -0.32 0.47
C THR A 68 -13.30 0.10 1.94
N ASN A 69 -14.29 -0.33 2.70
CA ASN A 69 -14.39 -0.02 4.14
C ASN A 69 -13.21 -0.59 4.97
N GLU A 70 -12.65 -1.74 4.57
CA GLU A 70 -11.46 -2.30 5.19
C GLU A 70 -10.22 -1.47 4.83
N VAL A 71 -10.10 -1.04 3.57
CA VAL A 71 -9.04 -0.11 3.14
C VAL A 71 -9.09 1.18 3.96
N LEU A 72 -10.27 1.79 4.13
CA LEU A 72 -10.41 3.03 4.91
C LEU A 72 -9.99 2.85 6.37
N ARG A 73 -10.33 1.71 6.99
CA ARG A 73 -9.87 1.37 8.34
C ARG A 73 -8.35 1.20 8.43
N LEU A 74 -7.73 0.61 7.40
CA LEU A 74 -6.27 0.43 7.34
C LEU A 74 -5.54 1.75 7.07
N VAL A 75 -6.14 2.63 6.27
CA VAL A 75 -5.70 4.01 6.05
C VAL A 75 -5.67 4.76 7.38
N GLU A 76 -6.76 4.72 8.15
CA GLU A 76 -6.84 5.32 9.48
C GLU A 76 -5.76 4.78 10.41
N ASP A 77 -5.64 3.44 10.53
CA ASP A 77 -4.65 2.79 11.37
C ASP A 77 -3.20 3.20 11.03
N ALA A 78 -2.90 3.34 9.73
CA ALA A 78 -1.58 3.74 9.27
C ALA A 78 -1.29 5.23 9.57
N GLN A 79 -2.27 6.10 9.39
CA GLN A 79 -2.13 7.55 9.65
C GLN A 79 -1.99 7.84 11.15
N GLU A 80 -2.80 7.20 11.98
CA GLU A 80 -2.70 7.30 13.44
C GLU A 80 -1.33 6.83 13.95
N ALA A 81 -0.78 5.79 13.33
CA ALA A 81 0.57 5.30 13.64
C ALA A 81 1.69 6.17 13.04
N GLY A 82 1.36 7.25 12.33
CA GLY A 82 2.33 8.21 11.80
C GLY A 82 3.03 7.77 10.51
N ALA A 83 2.35 7.04 9.62
CA ALA A 83 2.84 6.80 8.27
C ALA A 83 3.06 8.12 7.50
N ASP A 84 4.15 8.22 6.76
CA ASP A 84 4.50 9.41 5.98
C ASP A 84 3.92 9.33 4.55
N ALA A 85 3.60 8.12 4.09
CA ALA A 85 2.88 7.86 2.86
C ALA A 85 2.14 6.52 2.93
N LEU A 86 1.14 6.35 2.07
CA LEU A 86 0.42 5.09 1.91
C LEU A 86 0.77 4.42 0.60
N LEU A 87 0.80 3.10 0.58
CA LEU A 87 0.85 2.28 -0.62
C LEU A 87 -0.49 1.58 -0.79
N LEU A 88 -1.20 1.88 -1.88
CA LEU A 88 -2.57 1.43 -2.09
C LEU A 88 -2.65 0.43 -3.26
N PRO A 89 -2.41 -0.87 -2.99
CA PRO A 89 -2.79 -1.91 -3.92
C PRO A 89 -4.30 -2.02 -3.97
N MET A 90 -4.86 -1.95 -5.18
CA MET A 90 -6.25 -2.34 -5.40
C MET A 90 -6.34 -3.84 -5.49
N MET A 91 -7.24 -4.45 -4.73
CA MET A 91 -7.51 -5.88 -4.81
C MET A 91 -8.98 -6.08 -5.15
N SER A 92 -9.28 -7.02 -6.03
CA SER A 92 -10.65 -7.40 -6.30
C SER A 92 -10.76 -8.92 -6.45
N TYR A 93 -11.90 -9.46 -6.03
CA TYR A 93 -12.24 -10.86 -6.33
C TYR A 93 -12.94 -10.96 -7.68
N GLN A 94 -13.89 -10.06 -7.94
CA GLN A 94 -14.54 -9.92 -9.24
C GLN A 94 -13.82 -8.84 -10.09
N PRO A 95 -13.88 -8.94 -11.42
CA PRO A 95 -13.48 -7.84 -12.28
C PRO A 95 -14.29 -6.58 -11.94
N LEU A 96 -13.61 -5.43 -11.89
CA LEU A 96 -14.22 -4.13 -11.67
C LEU A 96 -14.20 -3.33 -12.97
N SER A 97 -15.23 -2.52 -13.17
CA SER A 97 -15.28 -1.50 -14.23
C SER A 97 -14.36 -0.33 -13.91
N ALA A 98 -14.01 0.47 -14.92
CA ALA A 98 -13.19 1.66 -14.74
C ALA A 98 -13.84 2.68 -13.78
N GLU A 99 -15.18 2.79 -13.78
CA GLU A 99 -15.90 3.69 -12.87
C GLU A 99 -15.85 3.21 -11.42
N GLU A 100 -16.00 1.90 -11.18
CA GLU A 100 -15.85 1.35 -9.83
C GLU A 100 -14.43 1.53 -9.29
N ILE A 101 -13.42 1.36 -10.16
CA ILE A 101 -12.02 1.60 -9.80
C ILE A 101 -11.80 3.08 -9.47
N PHE A 102 -12.31 3.98 -10.31
CA PHE A 102 -12.19 5.42 -10.08
C PHE A 102 -12.87 5.83 -8.77
N ALA A 103 -14.11 5.39 -8.54
CA ALA A 103 -14.86 5.69 -7.32
C ALA A 103 -14.14 5.18 -6.06
N PHE A 104 -13.52 4.01 -6.12
CA PHE A 104 -12.68 3.51 -5.03
C PHE A 104 -11.52 4.47 -4.70
N TYR A 105 -10.75 4.88 -5.70
CA TYR A 105 -9.62 5.79 -5.47
C TYR A 105 -10.08 7.18 -5.01
N GLU A 106 -11.16 7.69 -5.60
CA GLU A 106 -11.77 8.95 -5.19
C GLU A 106 -12.17 8.91 -3.71
N GLU A 107 -12.81 7.83 -3.29
CA GLU A 107 -13.26 7.65 -1.91
C GLU A 107 -12.09 7.54 -0.93
N VAL A 108 -11.05 6.78 -1.26
CA VAL A 108 -9.85 6.70 -0.42
C VAL A 108 -9.16 8.06 -0.34
N CYS A 109 -9.04 8.78 -1.46
CA CYS A 109 -8.44 10.12 -1.50
C CYS A 109 -9.13 11.14 -0.58
N ARG A 110 -10.45 11.02 -0.35
CA ARG A 110 -11.18 11.87 0.61
C ARG A 110 -10.81 11.63 2.08
N HIS A 111 -10.26 10.45 2.40
CA HIS A 111 -9.99 10.01 3.78
C HIS A 111 -8.50 10.04 4.16
N VAL A 112 -7.64 10.46 3.24
CA VAL A 112 -6.20 10.48 3.46
C VAL A 112 -5.67 11.88 3.72
N SER A 113 -4.77 11.99 4.69
CA SER A 113 -4.03 13.21 5.04
C SER A 113 -2.58 13.18 4.56
N VAL A 114 -2.08 12.01 4.13
CA VAL A 114 -0.70 11.81 3.65
C VAL A 114 -0.67 11.33 2.20
N PRO A 115 0.43 11.55 1.44
CA PRO A 115 0.52 11.13 0.05
C PRO A 115 0.21 9.65 -0.16
N VAL A 116 -0.57 9.35 -1.19
CA VAL A 116 -0.94 7.98 -1.57
C VAL A 116 -0.11 7.54 -2.76
N CYS A 117 0.38 6.31 -2.73
CA CYS A 117 1.07 5.70 -3.84
C CYS A 117 0.19 4.61 -4.47
N LEU A 118 -0.25 4.82 -5.71
CA LEU A 118 -1.00 3.81 -6.46
C LEU A 118 -0.05 2.64 -6.76
N TYR A 119 -0.48 1.43 -6.48
CA TYR A 119 0.29 0.22 -6.73
C TYR A 119 -0.37 -0.59 -7.85
N ASP A 120 0.23 -0.54 -9.03
CA ASP A 120 -0.24 -1.29 -10.20
C ASP A 120 0.55 -2.60 -10.33
N ASN A 121 -0.08 -3.71 -9.92
CA ASN A 121 0.49 -5.04 -10.03
C ASN A 121 -0.53 -6.01 -10.61
N PRO A 122 -0.79 -5.98 -11.92
CA PRO A 122 -1.85 -6.75 -12.55
C PRO A 122 -1.62 -8.26 -12.43
N ARG A 123 -0.37 -8.71 -12.24
CA ARG A 123 -0.04 -10.13 -12.03
C ARG A 123 -0.66 -10.69 -10.75
N THR A 124 -0.76 -9.87 -9.70
CA THR A 124 -1.23 -10.31 -8.38
C THR A 124 -2.62 -9.79 -8.06
N THR A 125 -2.94 -8.58 -8.51
CA THR A 125 -4.22 -7.92 -8.23
C THR A 125 -5.29 -8.23 -9.26
N HIS A 126 -4.90 -8.68 -10.46
CA HIS A 126 -5.78 -8.88 -11.61
C HIS A 126 -6.54 -7.61 -12.05
N VAL A 127 -6.16 -6.45 -11.52
CA VAL A 127 -6.65 -5.14 -11.93
C VAL A 127 -5.54 -4.45 -12.73
N MET A 128 -5.91 -3.86 -13.87
CA MET A 128 -5.00 -3.07 -14.69
C MET A 128 -5.43 -1.61 -14.62
N LEU A 129 -4.54 -0.73 -14.15
CA LEU A 129 -4.77 0.70 -14.20
C LEU A 129 -4.36 1.23 -15.57
N ALA A 130 -5.30 1.31 -16.52
CA ALA A 130 -5.04 1.92 -17.82
C ALA A 130 -4.61 3.39 -17.68
N ASP A 131 -3.81 3.90 -18.62
CA ASP A 131 -3.24 5.26 -18.56
C ASP A 131 -4.32 6.35 -18.42
N GLU A 132 -5.46 6.19 -19.10
CA GLU A 132 -6.60 7.10 -18.99
C GLU A 132 -7.15 7.16 -17.56
N LEU A 133 -7.26 6.00 -16.91
CA LEU A 133 -7.73 5.89 -15.53
C LEU A 133 -6.70 6.48 -14.54
N GLN A 134 -5.42 6.25 -14.78
CA GLN A 134 -4.35 6.91 -14.02
C GLN A 134 -4.44 8.44 -14.14
N GLY A 135 -4.69 8.95 -15.36
CA GLY A 135 -4.90 10.38 -15.63
C GLY A 135 -6.13 10.95 -14.91
N ARG A 136 -7.19 10.17 -14.77
CA ARG A 136 -8.38 10.55 -13.98
C ARG A 136 -8.11 10.58 -12.48
N ILE A 137 -7.29 9.67 -11.95
CA ILE A 137 -6.96 9.59 -10.52
C ILE A 137 -5.89 10.62 -10.12
N ALA A 138 -4.98 10.99 -11.03
CA ALA A 138 -3.88 11.92 -10.77
C ALA A 138 -4.26 13.25 -10.09
N PRO A 139 -5.42 13.87 -10.38
CA PRO A 139 -5.86 15.10 -9.73
C PRO A 139 -6.38 14.90 -8.29
N CYS A 140 -6.72 13.67 -7.88
CA CYS A 140 -7.19 13.40 -6.52
C CYS A 140 -6.08 13.78 -5.52
N ARG A 141 -6.42 14.56 -4.49
CA ARG A 141 -5.46 15.00 -3.47
C ARG A 141 -5.61 14.15 -2.21
N PRO A 142 -4.52 13.94 -1.44
CA PRO A 142 -3.14 14.36 -1.66
C PRO A 142 -2.46 13.59 -2.81
N LEU A 143 -1.63 14.32 -3.58
CA LEU A 143 -1.09 13.93 -4.89
C LEU A 143 -0.62 12.46 -4.96
N PRO A 144 -1.22 11.63 -5.82
CA PRO A 144 -0.82 10.23 -5.96
C PRO A 144 0.52 10.11 -6.68
N ARG A 145 1.45 9.34 -6.12
CA ARG A 145 2.63 8.83 -6.85
C ARG A 145 2.33 7.42 -7.36
N LEU A 146 2.95 6.99 -8.45
CA LEU A 146 2.73 5.64 -8.97
C LEU A 146 3.91 4.71 -8.65
N LYS A 147 3.64 3.50 -8.17
CA LYS A 147 4.64 2.45 -7.96
C LYS A 147 4.29 1.22 -8.79
N PHE A 148 5.14 0.93 -9.77
CA PHE A 148 5.14 -0.31 -10.52
C PHE A 148 6.16 -1.29 -9.91
N PRO A 149 5.76 -2.47 -9.40
CA PRO A 149 6.69 -3.49 -8.92
C PRO A 149 7.37 -4.28 -10.04
N ALA A 150 6.84 -4.22 -11.27
CA ALA A 150 7.44 -4.79 -12.46
C ALA A 150 7.54 -3.71 -13.54
N CYS A 151 8.59 -3.77 -14.38
CA CYS A 151 8.67 -2.91 -15.56
C CYS A 151 7.46 -3.22 -16.47
N PRO A 152 6.61 -2.24 -16.81
CA PRO A 152 5.54 -2.44 -17.77
C PRO A 152 6.12 -2.98 -19.07
N ARG A 153 5.73 -4.18 -19.49
CA ARG A 153 6.05 -4.64 -20.84
C ARG A 153 5.26 -3.76 -21.80
N HIS A 154 5.90 -2.79 -22.43
CA HIS A 154 5.29 -2.08 -23.55
C HIS A 154 4.79 -3.14 -24.55
N ARG A 155 3.47 -3.23 -24.74
CA ARG A 155 2.95 -3.86 -25.96
C ARG A 155 3.48 -3.00 -27.10
N ARG A 156 4.40 -3.53 -27.90
CA ARG A 156 4.63 -2.98 -29.24
C ARG A 156 3.25 -2.99 -29.90
N ALA A 157 2.76 -1.81 -30.29
CA ALA A 157 1.63 -1.74 -31.19
C ALA A 157 2.00 -2.61 -32.39
N ASN A 158 1.20 -3.65 -32.65
CA ASN A 158 1.30 -4.38 -33.90
C ASN A 158 0.96 -3.37 -35.00
N VAL A 159 1.99 -2.96 -35.74
CA VAL A 159 1.86 -2.41 -37.09
C VAL A 159 1.44 -3.53 -38.01
#